data_AF-A0A1I1X305-F1
#
_entry.id   AF-A0A1I1X305-F1
#
_cell.length_a   1.000
_cell.length_b   1.000
_cell.length_c   1.000
_cell.angle_alpha   90.00
_cell.angle_beta   90.00
_cell.angle_gamma   90.00
#
_symmetry.space_group_name_H-M   'P 1'
#
loop_
_entity.id
_entity.type
_entity.pdbx_description
1 polymer ?
#
loop_
_entity_poly.entity_id
_entity_poly.type
_entity_poly.pdbx_seq_one_letter_code
_entity_poly.pdbx_strand_id
1 'polypeptide(L)'
;MKVPAGRALTWSEIDLAPETPGVYAWYSRLVISKADIDDIVKRVQMARQESEAKARIEVEEALDRFIFSPYRETPYQVALRGQLKPKFSGEVLHEPSKSDSLIGRLASNPERFRTVSEVLKSAAPWFTAPLYIGMAINLRSRLKQHRNKIVELRDLQGIASIDDAAEAGFANQVVARNFDPTNLFVHIAEVDVDTGEHNDLENILNRINYPIFGRN
;
A
#
# COMPACT_ATOMS: atom_id res chain seq x y z
N MET A 1 -3.15 20.28 25.11
CA MET A 1 -2.67 20.62 23.76
C MET A 1 -3.67 20.07 22.75
N LYS A 2 -4.34 20.90 21.95
CA LYS A 2 -5.25 20.40 20.90
C LYS A 2 -4.38 20.10 19.67
N VAL A 3 -4.09 18.83 19.42
CA VAL A 3 -3.49 18.43 18.15
C VAL A 3 -4.57 18.64 17.07
N PRO A 4 -4.38 19.54 16.09
CA PRO A 4 -5.33 19.69 15.00
C PRO A 4 -5.53 18.33 14.31
N ALA A 5 -6.77 17.99 13.97
CA ALA A 5 -7.02 16.80 13.14
C ALA A 5 -6.15 16.92 11.87
N GLY A 6 -5.33 15.89 11.60
CA GLY A 6 -4.33 15.94 10.54
C GLY A 6 -4.94 16.29 9.17
N ARG A 7 -4.18 17.01 8.34
CA ARG A 7 -4.61 17.37 6.97
C ARG A 7 -4.06 16.39 5.94
N ALA A 8 -4.83 16.13 4.88
CA ALA A 8 -4.42 15.32 3.75
C ALA A 8 -3.86 16.22 2.64
N LEU A 9 -2.77 15.78 1.99
CA LEU A 9 -2.19 16.41 0.81
C LEU A 9 -2.07 15.36 -0.29
N THR A 10 -2.57 15.67 -1.49
CA THR A 10 -2.37 14.85 -2.69
C THR A 10 -0.95 15.00 -3.23
N TRP A 11 -0.58 14.15 -4.18
CA TRP A 11 0.71 14.21 -4.88
C TRP A 11 1.11 15.60 -5.39
N SER A 12 0.17 16.34 -5.99
CA SER A 12 0.39 17.70 -6.49
C SER A 12 0.44 18.77 -5.40
N GLU A 13 -0.06 18.47 -4.20
CA GLU A 13 -0.14 19.41 -3.07
C GLU A 13 1.01 19.26 -2.09
N ILE A 14 1.95 18.33 -2.32
CA ILE A 14 3.11 18.10 -1.46
C ILE A 14 3.89 19.40 -1.18
N ASP A 15 3.97 20.30 -2.16
CA ASP A 15 4.67 21.57 -2.03
C ASP A 15 3.99 22.55 -1.04
N LEU A 16 2.72 22.30 -0.69
CA LEU A 16 1.91 23.07 0.27
C LEU A 16 2.04 22.56 1.72
N ALA A 17 2.83 21.50 1.94
CA ALA A 17 3.15 21.02 3.28
C ALA A 17 3.82 22.12 4.13
N PRO A 18 3.68 22.09 5.47
CA PRO A 18 4.24 23.11 6.33
C PRO A 18 5.74 22.85 6.54
N GLU A 19 6.49 23.90 6.90
CA GLU A 19 7.92 23.81 7.23
C GLU A 19 8.13 23.60 8.74
N THR A 20 7.25 22.81 9.34
CA THR A 20 7.23 22.49 10.77
C THR A 20 7.51 21.01 11.00
N PRO A 21 7.91 20.63 12.24
CA PRO A 21 8.01 19.24 12.61
C PRO A 21 6.64 18.54 12.59
N GLY A 22 6.64 17.25 12.28
CA GLY A 22 5.40 16.51 12.15
C GLY A 22 5.55 15.02 11.88
N VAL A 23 4.45 14.31 12.10
CA VAL A 23 4.24 12.94 11.67
C VAL A 23 3.52 12.95 10.32
N TYR A 24 3.88 12.03 9.44
CA TYR A 24 3.18 11.83 8.19
C TYR A 24 2.95 10.35 7.89
N ALA A 25 1.83 10.05 7.24
CA ALA A 25 1.47 8.71 6.81
C ALA A 25 1.02 8.74 5.35
N TRP A 26 1.68 7.93 4.51
CA TRP A 26 1.38 7.78 3.10
C TRP A 26 0.31 6.71 2.89
N TYR A 27 -0.60 6.98 1.98
CA TYR A 27 -1.66 6.09 1.55
C TYR A 27 -1.75 6.10 0.02
N SER A 28 -2.41 5.09 -0.54
CA SER A 28 -2.77 5.04 -1.96
C SER A 28 -4.27 4.86 -2.10
N ARG A 29 -4.87 5.57 -3.06
CA ARG A 29 -6.23 5.28 -3.52
C ARG A 29 -6.20 4.07 -4.44
N LEU A 30 -7.04 3.08 -4.15
CA LEU A 30 -7.21 1.92 -5.02
C LEU A 30 -8.11 2.29 -6.19
N VAL A 31 -7.48 2.77 -7.27
CA VAL A 31 -8.16 3.12 -8.51
C VAL A 31 -7.96 2.02 -9.52
N ILE A 32 -9.05 1.38 -9.93
CA ILE A 32 -9.09 0.48 -11.09
C ILE A 32 -9.79 1.25 -12.20
N SER A 33 -9.19 1.33 -13.39
CA SER A 33 -9.76 2.13 -14.46
C SER A 33 -11.09 1.52 -14.95
N LYS A 34 -11.99 2.35 -15.49
CA LYS A 34 -13.23 1.84 -16.09
C LYS A 34 -12.94 0.81 -17.19
N ALA A 35 -11.89 1.05 -17.99
CA ALA A 35 -11.49 0.13 -19.05
C ALA A 35 -11.02 -1.23 -18.50
N ASP A 36 -10.24 -1.23 -17.42
CA ASP A 36 -9.81 -2.47 -16.75
C ASP A 36 -11.00 -3.21 -16.16
N ILE A 37 -11.95 -2.50 -15.53
CA ILE A 37 -13.16 -3.12 -14.98
C ILE A 37 -14.02 -3.72 -16.10
N ASP A 38 -14.23 -2.99 -17.20
CA ASP A 38 -14.98 -3.47 -18.35
C ASP A 38 -14.32 -4.71 -18.97
N ASP A 39 -12.98 -4.75 -19.03
CA ASP A 39 -12.20 -5.92 -19.48
C ASP A 39 -12.35 -7.12 -18.53
N ILE A 40 -12.21 -6.92 -17.21
CA ILE A 40 -12.41 -7.98 -16.21
C ILE A 40 -13.81 -8.57 -16.34
N VAL A 41 -14.84 -7.72 -16.42
CA VAL A 41 -16.23 -8.16 -16.53
C VAL A 41 -16.42 -9.00 -17.78
N LYS A 42 -15.89 -8.55 -18.93
CA LYS A 42 -15.96 -9.28 -20.19
C LYS A 42 -15.25 -10.64 -20.09
N ARG A 43 -14.03 -10.69 -19.56
CA ARG A 43 -13.26 -11.94 -19.41
C ARG A 43 -13.97 -12.95 -18.52
N VAL A 44 -14.47 -12.51 -17.36
CA VAL A 44 -15.23 -13.38 -16.44
C VAL A 44 -16.51 -13.90 -17.12
N GLN A 45 -17.24 -13.05 -17.85
CA GLN A 45 -18.44 -13.46 -18.57
C GLN A 45 -18.17 -14.49 -19.66
N MET A 46 -17.09 -14.30 -20.45
CA MET A 46 -16.66 -15.25 -21.47
C MET A 46 -16.23 -16.58 -20.85
N ALA A 47 -15.37 -16.55 -19.83
CA ALA A 47 -14.90 -17.74 -19.12
C ALA A 47 -16.05 -18.53 -18.48
N ARG A 48 -17.08 -17.84 -17.97
CA ARG A 48 -18.28 -18.46 -17.38
C ARG A 48 -19.10 -19.26 -18.39
N GLN A 49 -19.08 -18.90 -19.67
CA GLN A 49 -19.75 -19.68 -20.73
C GLN A 49 -19.07 -21.04 -20.93
N GLU A 50 -17.78 -21.15 -20.61
CA GLU A 50 -17.01 -22.38 -20.72
C GLU A 50 -17.12 -23.22 -19.45
N SER A 51 -16.88 -22.63 -18.27
CA SER A 51 -17.14 -23.28 -16.97
C SER A 51 -17.11 -22.29 -15.80
N GLU A 52 -17.76 -22.66 -14.69
CA GLU A 52 -17.64 -21.89 -13.45
C GLU A 52 -16.19 -21.80 -12.97
N ALA A 53 -15.43 -22.90 -13.05
CA ALA A 53 -14.04 -22.94 -12.62
C ALA A 53 -13.17 -21.92 -13.37
N LYS A 54 -13.36 -21.76 -14.69
CA LYS A 54 -12.63 -20.76 -15.47
C LYS A 54 -12.99 -19.32 -15.08
N ALA A 55 -14.28 -19.05 -14.83
CA ALA A 55 -14.70 -17.75 -14.34
C ALA A 55 -14.06 -17.39 -12.98
N ARG A 56 -13.90 -18.37 -12.09
CA ARG A 56 -13.24 -18.18 -10.79
C ARG A 56 -11.76 -17.84 -10.94
N ILE A 57 -11.05 -18.51 -11.87
CA ILE A 57 -9.65 -18.21 -12.19
C ILE A 57 -9.50 -16.75 -12.65
N GLU A 58 -10.32 -16.29 -13.59
CA GLU A 58 -10.27 -14.89 -14.06
C GLU A 58 -10.53 -13.88 -12.93
N VAL A 59 -11.44 -14.21 -12.00
CA VAL A 59 -11.70 -13.38 -10.82
C VAL A 59 -10.48 -13.36 -9.90
N GLU A 60 -9.87 -14.51 -9.63
CA GLU A 60 -8.68 -14.61 -8.77
C GLU A 60 -7.52 -13.80 -9.34
N GLU A 61 -7.27 -13.91 -10.64
CA GLU A 61 -6.23 -13.15 -11.35
C GLU A 61 -6.51 -11.63 -11.30
N ALA A 62 -7.76 -11.21 -11.53
CA ALA A 62 -8.14 -9.81 -11.44
C ALA A 62 -7.96 -9.25 -10.03
N LEU A 63 -8.41 -9.98 -9.02
CA LEU A 63 -8.23 -9.61 -7.61
C LEU A 63 -6.75 -9.54 -7.24
N ASP A 64 -5.94 -10.51 -7.68
CA ASP A 64 -4.51 -10.52 -7.40
C ASP A 64 -3.81 -9.32 -8.05
N ARG A 65 -4.03 -9.11 -9.34
CA ARG A 65 -3.39 -8.04 -10.11
C ARG A 65 -3.71 -6.64 -9.57
N PHE A 66 -4.99 -6.34 -9.33
CA PHE A 66 -5.43 -4.97 -9.09
C PHE A 66 -5.59 -4.63 -7.60
N ILE A 67 -5.79 -5.62 -6.74
CA ILE A 67 -6.08 -5.38 -5.32
C ILE A 67 -4.99 -5.96 -4.43
N PHE A 68 -4.66 -7.25 -4.53
CA PHE A 68 -3.82 -7.89 -3.52
C PHE A 68 -2.30 -7.75 -3.76
N SER A 69 -1.83 -7.92 -5.00
CA SER A 69 -0.41 -7.88 -5.34
C SER A 69 0.28 -6.57 -4.93
N PRO A 70 -0.32 -5.37 -5.14
CA PRO A 70 0.30 -4.11 -4.69
C PRO A 70 0.50 -4.04 -3.16
N TYR A 71 -0.23 -4.81 -2.37
CA TYR A 71 -0.10 -4.84 -0.91
C TYR A 71 0.61 -6.08 -0.38
N ARG A 72 1.15 -6.92 -1.27
CA ARG A 72 1.92 -8.09 -0.86
C ARG A 72 3.21 -7.64 -0.19
N GLU A 73 3.44 -8.17 0.99
CA GLU A 73 4.71 -7.97 1.71
C GLU A 73 5.81 -8.75 0.98
N THR A 74 7.03 -8.20 1.00
CA THR A 74 8.19 -8.97 0.57
C THR A 74 8.39 -10.16 1.52
N PRO A 75 8.94 -11.28 1.06
CA PRO A 75 9.35 -12.37 1.94
C PRO A 75 10.16 -11.84 3.12
N TYR A 76 9.92 -12.38 4.31
CA TYR A 76 10.61 -11.97 5.53
C TYR A 76 11.00 -13.15 6.40
N GLN A 77 11.99 -12.93 7.25
CA GLN A 77 12.46 -13.96 8.18
C GLN A 77 11.60 -13.95 9.43
N VAL A 78 11.12 -15.13 9.82
CA VAL A 78 10.40 -15.34 11.07
C VAL A 78 11.22 -16.21 11.98
N ALA A 79 11.23 -15.88 13.27
CA ALA A 79 11.77 -16.74 14.31
C ALA A 79 10.74 -16.92 15.43
N LEU A 80 10.29 -18.16 15.65
CA LEU A 80 9.44 -18.53 16.79
C LEU A 80 10.33 -19.11 17.89
N ARG A 81 10.25 -18.52 19.09
CA ARG A 81 11.03 -18.93 20.26
C ARG A 81 10.12 -19.03 21.48
N GLY A 82 10.37 -20.00 22.34
CA GLY A 82 9.69 -20.13 23.63
C GLY A 82 10.61 -20.80 24.65
N GLN A 83 10.44 -20.49 25.93
CA GLN A 83 11.36 -20.92 27.00
C GLN A 83 11.57 -22.45 27.06
N LEU A 84 10.57 -23.22 26.64
CA LEU A 84 10.58 -24.69 26.61
C LEU A 84 10.17 -25.25 25.24
N LYS A 85 10.24 -24.45 24.17
CA LYS A 85 9.86 -24.85 22.81
C LYS A 85 11.09 -24.88 21.89
N PRO A 86 11.14 -25.80 20.93
CA PRO A 86 12.13 -25.73 19.86
C PRO A 86 12.11 -24.36 19.18
N LYS A 87 13.28 -23.86 18.77
CA LYS A 87 13.40 -22.65 17.97
C LYS A 87 13.06 -22.99 16.52
N PHE A 88 12.12 -22.27 15.94
CA PHE A 88 11.84 -22.34 14.51
C PHE A 88 12.31 -21.05 13.88
N SER A 89 13.02 -21.13 12.77
CA SER A 89 13.40 -19.97 11.97
C SER A 89 13.40 -20.31 10.50
N GLY A 90 12.98 -19.37 9.67
CA GLY A 90 12.99 -19.50 8.23
C GLY A 90 12.35 -18.31 7.54
N GLU A 91 12.37 -18.35 6.23
CA GLU A 91 11.68 -17.39 5.39
C GLU A 91 10.19 -17.74 5.30
N VAL A 92 9.34 -16.73 5.35
CA VAL A 92 7.91 -16.86 5.07
C VAL A 92 7.53 -15.99 3.88
N LEU A 93 6.62 -16.50 3.06
CA LEU A 93 6.02 -15.78 1.95
C LEU A 93 4.67 -15.25 2.38
N HIS A 94 4.37 -13.98 2.08
CA HIS A 94 3.03 -13.43 2.27
C HIS A 94 2.14 -13.89 1.11
N GLU A 95 1.22 -14.81 1.41
CA GLU A 95 0.15 -15.23 0.50
C GLU A 95 -1.21 -14.69 0.98
N PRO A 96 -1.74 -13.60 0.38
CA PRO A 96 -3.05 -13.09 0.74
C PRO A 96 -4.12 -14.16 0.48
N SER A 97 -4.76 -14.65 1.54
CA SER A 97 -5.84 -15.62 1.40
C SER A 97 -7.05 -14.96 0.75
N LYS A 98 -7.46 -15.42 -0.44
CA LYS A 98 -8.66 -14.94 -1.11
C LYS A 98 -9.85 -15.78 -0.64
N SER A 99 -10.92 -15.14 -0.18
CA SER A 99 -12.11 -15.87 0.26
C SER A 99 -12.76 -16.56 -0.94
N ASP A 100 -12.91 -17.89 -0.86
CA ASP A 100 -13.63 -18.68 -1.87
C ASP A 100 -15.05 -18.13 -2.12
N SER A 101 -15.71 -17.67 -1.05
CA SER A 101 -17.03 -17.03 -1.14
C SER A 101 -17.00 -15.69 -1.90
N LEU A 102 -15.93 -14.90 -1.77
CA LEU A 102 -15.77 -13.65 -2.52
C LEU A 102 -15.61 -13.96 -4.01
N ILE A 103 -14.72 -14.91 -4.32
CA ILE A 103 -14.44 -15.35 -5.69
C ILE A 103 -15.73 -15.84 -6.36
N GLY A 104 -16.46 -16.75 -5.69
CA GLY A 104 -17.73 -17.28 -6.20
C GLY A 104 -18.79 -16.20 -6.45
N ARG A 105 -18.92 -15.22 -5.55
CA ARG A 105 -19.89 -14.10 -5.73
C ARG A 105 -19.53 -13.20 -6.91
N LEU A 106 -18.25 -12.93 -7.12
CA LEU A 106 -17.77 -12.11 -8.25
C LEU A 106 -17.85 -12.87 -9.57
N ALA A 107 -17.55 -14.17 -9.58
CA ALA A 107 -17.69 -15.02 -10.77
C ALA A 107 -19.16 -15.14 -11.20
N SER A 108 -20.06 -15.26 -10.21
CA SER A 108 -21.51 -15.30 -10.45
C SER A 108 -22.06 -13.96 -10.95
N ASN A 109 -21.54 -12.84 -10.43
CA ASN A 109 -21.98 -11.50 -10.81
C ASN A 109 -20.78 -10.54 -10.94
N PRO A 110 -20.11 -10.52 -12.11
CA PRO A 110 -18.90 -9.71 -12.31
C PRO A 110 -19.15 -8.21 -12.28
N GLU A 111 -20.38 -7.75 -12.51
CA GLU A 111 -20.76 -6.33 -12.40
C GLU A 111 -20.43 -5.73 -11.02
N ARG A 112 -20.37 -6.58 -9.99
CA ARG A 112 -19.97 -6.18 -8.62
C ARG A 112 -18.59 -5.55 -8.57
N PHE A 113 -17.68 -5.85 -9.50
CA PHE A 113 -16.36 -5.20 -9.56
C PHE A 113 -16.47 -3.68 -9.69
N ARG A 114 -17.49 -3.15 -10.39
CA ARG A 114 -17.71 -1.69 -10.49
C ARG A 114 -17.96 -1.08 -9.11
N THR A 115 -18.90 -1.66 -8.35
CA THR A 115 -19.23 -1.18 -7.01
C THR A 115 -18.05 -1.34 -6.05
N VAL A 116 -17.37 -2.49 -6.08
CA VAL A 116 -16.19 -2.74 -5.25
C VAL A 116 -15.10 -1.72 -5.54
N SER A 117 -14.81 -1.44 -6.81
CA SER A 117 -13.79 -0.46 -7.20
C SER A 117 -14.14 0.96 -6.73
N GLU A 118 -15.39 1.39 -6.90
CA GLU A 118 -15.82 2.73 -6.45
C GLU A 118 -15.70 2.89 -4.92
N VAL A 119 -16.06 1.86 -4.15
CA VAL A 119 -15.92 1.87 -2.69
C VAL A 119 -14.44 1.91 -2.30
N LEU A 120 -13.61 1.02 -2.86
CA LEU A 120 -12.18 0.94 -2.54
C LEU A 120 -11.43 2.23 -2.85
N LYS A 121 -11.81 2.96 -3.90
CA LYS A 121 -11.24 4.28 -4.26
C LYS A 121 -11.37 5.32 -3.15
N SER A 122 -12.40 5.21 -2.30
CA SER A 122 -12.69 6.15 -1.21
C SER A 122 -12.40 5.59 0.20
N ALA A 123 -11.99 4.33 0.30
CA ALA A 123 -11.79 3.65 1.57
C ALA A 123 -10.58 4.18 2.37
N ALA A 124 -9.54 4.64 1.67
CA ALA A 124 -8.35 5.21 2.28
C ALA A 124 -8.59 6.66 2.74
N PRO A 125 -8.08 7.08 3.91
CA PRO A 125 -7.23 6.30 4.83
C PRO A 125 -8.03 5.45 5.84
N TRP A 126 -9.34 5.65 5.95
CA TRP A 126 -10.15 5.20 7.09
C TRP A 126 -10.17 3.68 7.31
N PHE A 127 -10.07 2.90 6.24
CA PHE A 127 -10.14 1.44 6.27
C PHE A 127 -8.90 0.76 5.71
N THR A 128 -7.80 1.50 5.52
CA THR A 128 -6.57 0.97 4.90
C THR A 128 -5.38 1.21 5.82
N ALA A 129 -4.51 0.21 5.95
CA ALA A 129 -3.21 0.43 6.57
C ALA A 129 -2.39 1.45 5.77
N PRO A 130 -1.60 2.31 6.43
CA PRO A 130 -0.68 3.20 5.74
C PRO A 130 0.37 2.40 4.95
N LEU A 131 0.80 2.94 3.82
CA LEU A 131 1.95 2.42 3.09
C LEU A 131 3.24 2.68 3.86
N TYR A 132 3.39 3.85 4.46
CA TYR A 132 4.59 4.24 5.19
C TYR A 132 4.24 5.33 6.21
N ILE A 133 4.82 5.23 7.40
CA ILE A 133 4.75 6.26 8.43
C ILE A 133 6.17 6.77 8.66
N GLY A 134 6.33 8.09 8.72
CA GLY A 134 7.60 8.69 9.08
C GLY A 134 7.40 9.98 9.86
N MET A 135 8.50 10.46 10.43
CA MET A 135 8.55 11.76 11.06
C MET A 135 9.58 12.67 10.39
N ALA A 136 9.40 13.97 10.57
CA ALA A 136 10.30 14.97 10.04
C ALA A 136 10.35 16.19 10.95
N ILE A 137 11.52 16.81 11.08
CA ILE A 137 11.68 18.17 11.64
C ILE A 137 11.15 19.25 10.67
N ASN A 138 11.06 18.91 9.38
CA ASN A 138 10.51 19.77 8.35
C ASN A 138 9.71 18.90 7.37
N LEU A 139 8.39 18.89 7.53
CA LEU A 139 7.47 18.08 6.74
C LEU A 139 7.63 18.34 5.23
N ARG A 140 7.62 19.61 4.81
CA ARG A 140 7.73 19.98 3.38
C ARG A 140 8.98 19.41 2.72
N SER A 141 10.16 19.63 3.32
CA SER A 141 11.43 19.13 2.80
C SER A 141 11.41 17.61 2.69
N ARG A 142 10.96 16.91 3.75
CA ARG A 142 10.95 15.44 3.76
C ARG A 142 9.98 14.84 2.73
N LEU A 143 8.78 15.40 2.59
CA LEU A 143 7.81 14.92 1.61
C LEU A 143 8.27 15.18 0.18
N LYS A 144 8.91 16.33 -0.10
CA LYS A 144 9.55 16.62 -1.39
C LYS A 144 10.65 15.61 -1.72
N GLN A 145 11.48 15.22 -0.75
CA GLN A 145 12.51 14.20 -0.95
C GLN A 145 11.90 12.87 -1.40
N HIS A 146 10.84 12.40 -0.73
CA HIS A 146 10.14 11.17 -1.14
C HIS A 146 9.55 11.30 -2.54
N ARG A 147 8.86 12.42 -2.84
CA ARG A 147 8.29 12.71 -4.17
C ARG A 147 9.35 12.63 -5.25
N ASN A 148 10.45 13.37 -5.08
CA ASN A 148 11.53 13.45 -6.05
C ASN A 148 12.21 12.10 -6.25
N LYS A 149 12.41 11.33 -5.16
CA LYS A 149 13.04 10.02 -5.27
C LYS A 149 12.16 9.02 -6.03
N ILE A 150 10.85 9.05 -5.83
CA ILE A 150 9.91 8.24 -6.62
C ILE A 150 9.98 8.62 -8.11
N VAL A 151 9.97 9.92 -8.43
CA VAL A 151 10.08 10.39 -9.83
C VAL A 151 11.39 9.92 -10.45
N GLU A 152 12.52 10.18 -9.78
CA GLU A 152 13.85 9.77 -10.21
C GLU A 152 13.91 8.25 -10.47
N LEU A 153 13.41 7.43 -9.55
CA LEU A 153 13.43 5.98 -9.69
C LEU A 153 12.55 5.48 -10.84
N ARG A 154 11.39 6.11 -11.10
CA ARG A 154 10.53 5.74 -12.24
C ARG A 154 11.18 6.10 -13.58
N ASP A 155 11.86 7.24 -13.65
CA ASP A 155 12.58 7.67 -14.85
C ASP A 155 13.77 6.72 -15.14
N LEU A 156 14.40 6.19 -14.09
CA LEU A 156 15.50 5.21 -14.18
C LEU A 156 15.03 3.76 -14.43
N GLN A 157 13.80 3.41 -14.05
CA GLN A 157 13.27 2.04 -14.11
C GLN A 157 13.01 1.48 -15.52
N GLY A 158 13.46 2.17 -16.56
CA GLY A 158 13.81 1.48 -17.81
C GLY A 158 14.92 0.42 -17.66
N ILE A 159 15.60 0.31 -16.50
CA ILE A 159 16.86 -0.46 -16.35
C ILE A 159 16.98 -1.34 -15.06
N ALA A 160 16.12 -1.24 -14.02
CA ALA A 160 16.42 -1.88 -12.71
C ALA A 160 15.60 -3.15 -12.39
N SER A 161 16.29 -4.17 -11.81
CA SER A 161 15.75 -5.47 -11.38
C SER A 161 15.05 -5.45 -10.02
N ILE A 162 14.11 -6.38 -9.83
CA ILE A 162 13.20 -6.51 -8.67
C ILE A 162 13.92 -6.89 -7.36
N ASP A 163 15.12 -7.49 -7.42
CA ASP A 163 15.81 -8.07 -6.25
C ASP A 163 16.41 -7.05 -5.26
N ASP A 164 16.62 -5.79 -5.65
CA ASP A 164 17.11 -4.74 -4.73
C ASP A 164 16.00 -4.15 -3.82
N ALA A 165 14.77 -4.64 -3.93
CA ALA A 165 13.59 -4.07 -3.27
C ALA A 165 13.54 -4.34 -1.75
N ALA A 166 14.22 -5.36 -1.22
CA ALA A 166 14.06 -5.75 0.20
C ALA A 166 14.71 -4.78 1.21
N GLU A 167 15.79 -4.07 0.82
CA GLU A 167 16.41 -3.00 1.66
C GLU A 167 15.92 -1.59 1.31
N ALA A 168 14.94 -1.52 0.40
CA ALA A 168 14.67 -0.32 -0.35
C ALA A 168 13.67 0.57 0.41
N GLY A 169 14.05 1.82 0.71
CA GLY A 169 13.18 2.78 1.38
C GLY A 169 11.85 3.04 0.63
N PHE A 170 10.90 3.72 1.30
CA PHE A 170 9.54 4.02 0.80
C PHE A 170 9.41 4.22 -0.72
N ALA A 171 10.25 5.08 -1.31
CA ALA A 171 10.22 5.38 -2.74
C ALA A 171 10.45 4.15 -3.64
N ASN A 172 11.42 3.29 -3.29
CA ASN A 172 11.66 2.06 -4.05
C ASN A 172 10.48 1.10 -3.95
N GLN A 173 9.84 0.99 -2.78
CA GLN A 173 8.68 0.09 -2.59
C GLN A 173 7.48 0.53 -3.41
N VAL A 174 7.22 1.84 -3.49
CA VAL A 174 6.20 2.45 -4.36
C VAL A 174 6.44 2.04 -5.81
N VAL A 175 7.67 2.19 -6.26
CA VAL A 175 8.04 1.97 -7.66
C VAL A 175 8.09 0.47 -8.00
N ALA A 176 8.71 -0.37 -7.17
CA ALA A 176 8.80 -1.82 -7.34
C ALA A 176 7.42 -2.50 -7.38
N ARG A 177 6.43 -1.98 -6.62
CA ARG A 177 5.04 -2.45 -6.64
C ARG A 177 4.15 -1.71 -7.63
N ASN A 178 4.74 -0.87 -8.49
CA ASN A 178 4.06 -0.14 -9.56
C ASN A 178 2.85 0.70 -9.08
N PHE A 179 2.97 1.32 -7.90
CA PHE A 179 1.98 2.29 -7.45
C PHE A 179 2.03 3.53 -8.35
N ASP A 180 0.87 3.95 -8.86
CA ASP A 180 0.74 5.23 -9.55
C ASP A 180 0.91 6.37 -8.52
N PRO A 181 1.94 7.24 -8.66
CA PRO A 181 2.16 8.35 -7.74
C PRO A 181 0.97 9.31 -7.64
N THR A 182 0.16 9.44 -8.68
CA THR A 182 -1.01 10.33 -8.68
C THR A 182 -2.14 9.83 -7.76
N ASN A 183 -2.14 8.54 -7.44
CA ASN A 183 -3.05 7.93 -6.47
C ASN A 183 -2.52 8.01 -5.04
N LEU A 184 -1.25 8.41 -4.85
CA LEU A 184 -0.68 8.61 -3.53
C LEU A 184 -1.15 9.93 -2.91
N PHE A 185 -1.36 9.87 -1.60
CA PHE A 185 -1.63 11.04 -0.78
C PHE A 185 -1.05 10.82 0.62
N VAL A 186 -0.85 11.91 1.34
CA VAL A 186 -0.21 11.89 2.66
C VAL A 186 -1.08 12.61 3.68
N HIS A 187 -1.33 11.96 4.81
CA HIS A 187 -1.88 12.63 5.99
C HIS A 187 -0.75 13.13 6.85
N ILE A 188 -0.83 14.38 7.29
CA ILE A 188 0.17 15.01 8.15
C ILE A 188 -0.47 15.52 9.43
N ALA A 189 0.28 15.40 10.53
CA ALA A 189 -0.01 16.02 11.80
C ALA A 189 1.23 16.76 12.27
N GLU A 190 1.12 18.08 12.43
CA GLU A 190 2.19 18.89 13.02
C GLU A 190 2.33 18.51 14.50
N VAL A 191 3.58 18.32 14.94
CA VAL A 191 3.88 18.01 16.33
C VAL A 191 4.91 18.99 16.86
N ASP A 192 4.70 19.44 18.08
CA ASP A 192 5.63 20.30 18.80
C ASP A 192 6.64 19.40 19.53
N VAL A 193 7.68 18.97 18.82
CA VAL A 193 8.73 18.09 19.35
C VAL A 193 10.10 18.68 19.05
N ASP A 194 10.88 18.89 20.11
CA ASP A 194 12.18 19.56 20.05
C ASP A 194 13.36 18.58 20.20
N THR A 195 13.18 17.37 20.76
CA THR A 195 14.31 16.53 21.22
C THR A 195 14.10 15.01 21.12
N GLY A 196 14.28 14.42 19.93
CA GLY A 196 14.39 12.95 19.80
C GLY A 196 13.09 12.15 19.99
N GLU A 197 12.02 12.74 20.57
CA GLU A 197 10.70 12.08 20.73
C GLU A 197 10.08 11.71 19.39
N HIS A 198 10.54 12.34 18.30
CA HIS A 198 10.16 11.94 16.95
C HIS A 198 10.57 10.50 16.61
N ASN A 199 11.71 10.03 17.09
CA ASN A 199 12.10 8.65 16.84
C ASN A 199 11.22 7.68 17.63
N ASP A 200 10.85 8.02 18.86
CA ASP A 200 9.98 7.20 19.70
C ASP A 200 8.57 7.11 19.12
N LEU A 201 8.00 8.25 18.72
CA LEU A 201 6.69 8.30 18.09
C LEU A 201 6.67 7.56 16.74
N GLU A 202 7.67 7.75 15.88
CA GLU A 202 7.78 6.98 14.63
C GLU A 202 7.85 5.47 14.93
N ASN A 203 8.67 5.08 15.89
CA ASN A 203 8.86 3.68 16.28
C ASN A 203 7.57 3.04 16.82
N ILE A 204 6.86 3.73 17.72
CA ILE A 204 5.57 3.29 18.27
C ILE A 204 4.52 3.18 17.17
N LEU A 205 4.38 4.22 16.33
CA LEU A 205 3.36 4.27 15.28
C LEU A 205 3.57 3.18 14.23
N ASN A 206 4.82 2.91 13.85
CA ASN A 206 5.12 1.79 12.94
C ASN A 206 4.71 0.44 13.55
N ARG A 207 4.92 0.23 14.87
CA ARG A 207 4.61 -1.04 15.56
C ARG A 207 3.14 -1.31 15.82
N ILE A 208 2.30 -0.28 15.91
CA ILE A 208 0.86 -0.46 16.14
C ILE A 208 0.04 -0.45 14.84
N ASN A 209 0.56 0.18 13.77
CA ASN A 209 -0.15 0.31 12.49
C ASN A 209 0.35 -0.63 11.40
N TYR A 210 1.54 -1.22 11.55
CA TYR A 210 2.14 -2.16 10.61
C TYR A 210 2.10 -1.67 9.16
N PRO A 211 2.74 -0.51 8.84
CA PRO A 211 2.71 0.00 7.48
C PRO A 211 3.37 -0.97 6.52
N ILE A 212 2.83 -1.06 5.31
CA ILE A 212 3.18 -2.10 4.32
C ILE A 212 4.63 -1.96 3.85
N PHE A 213 5.16 -0.73 3.83
CA PHE A 213 6.55 -0.39 3.52
C PHE A 213 7.32 0.04 4.78
N GLY A 214 6.83 -0.38 5.96
CA GLY A 214 7.48 -0.14 7.24
C GLY A 214 8.87 -0.75 7.28
N ARG A 215 9.77 -0.10 8.03
CA ARG A 215 11.07 -0.67 8.38
C ARG A 215 10.93 -1.32 9.75
N ASN A 216 11.17 -2.63 9.82
CA ASN A 216 11.23 -3.37 11.09
C ASN A 216 12.67 -3.45 11.60
#